data_AF-A0A1U7WHI0-F1
#
_entry.id   AF-A0A1U7WHI0-F1
#
_cell.length_a   1.000
_cell.length_b   1.000
_cell.length_c   1.000
_cell.angle_alpha   90.00
_cell.angle_beta   90.00
_cell.angle_gamma   90.00
#
_symmetry.space_group_name_H-M   'P 1'
#
loop_
_entity.id
_entity.type
_entity.pdbx_description
1 polymer ?
#
loop_
_entity_poly.entity_id
_entity_poly.type
_entity_poly.pdbx_seq_one_letter_code
_entity_poly.pdbx_strand_id
1 'polypeptide(L)'
;MSSMSGSSPLSLSKSGTTTCATLLQQLQEIWDEIGESDSERDKKLLQVEQECLDIYRRNVEKERKYRAELHQSLAEAEAEISKLVSALGEQASLPLSGKIKGTLKQKLSVVDPVLKDIRTKKQERIKEFLNIETQIAVICAEIAGNDRVIGPTDIQVDEQDLTAKRLGELKSHLQELQSEKKLRLQRVNSYMSEIHELSVVMSLDFKQIIANINPSLVNHMTVQSKSISNETLASLTSEVNSLKQLKQQRLERLQDLGSSLIELWNLMDMPMEEQLRFNHITSLVSSSIDEVSKQGSLAIHIVEQAEVEVERLNVLKTDIETARQILIQLMESGSDLSYLLSSMDDQVVKAKEQAASRKEVLDKVEKWKHASQEESWLDEYEKDENRYSAGKGVHINLKRAEKARILVSKIPSLIENLTAKVKAWEKEKGMPFLYHKAPLLHTLEEYIISRQEKQEEKRRSREQKRLQDQFAAEQETIYGSKSAKKPLGNANTILGTPNSRRVSTPSGRYGVSIGKEKRGSGNVGAVIPVNYVALAKDDQKSGGL
;
A
#
# COMPACT_ATOMS: atom_id res chain seq x y z
N MET A 1 28.26 22.52 82.21
CA MET A 1 27.01 23.30 82.19
C MET A 1 26.00 22.47 81.41
N SER A 2 25.04 21.75 82.00
CA SER A 2 23.99 22.12 82.97
C SER A 2 22.63 22.21 82.26
N SER A 3 22.01 21.05 82.02
CA SER A 3 20.59 20.94 81.71
C SER A 3 20.05 19.61 82.24
N MET A 4 19.59 19.59 83.49
CA MET A 4 18.94 18.42 84.08
C MET A 4 17.56 18.24 83.44
N SER A 5 17.42 17.32 82.49
CA SER A 5 16.11 16.83 82.07
C SER A 5 15.56 15.92 83.17
N GLY A 6 14.66 16.44 84.00
CA GLY A 6 14.11 15.72 85.14
C GLY A 6 13.38 14.44 84.72
N SER A 7 13.99 13.28 84.93
CA SER A 7 13.30 12.00 84.93
C SER A 7 12.38 11.94 86.14
N SER A 8 11.11 12.30 85.97
CA SER A 8 10.09 12.02 86.99
C SER A 8 10.15 10.54 87.35
N PRO A 9 10.32 10.17 88.64
CA PRO A 9 10.19 8.78 89.02
C PRO A 9 8.79 8.30 88.63
N LEU A 10 8.72 7.06 88.13
CA LEU A 10 7.47 6.45 87.67
C LEU A 10 6.40 6.61 88.74
N SER A 11 5.39 7.45 88.47
CA SER A 11 4.17 7.45 89.25
C SER A 11 3.45 6.14 88.97
N LEU A 12 3.72 5.13 89.81
CA LEU A 12 2.91 3.93 89.89
C LEU A 12 1.44 4.36 89.90
N SER A 13 0.64 3.68 89.09
CA SER A 13 -0.79 3.98 88.94
C SER A 13 -1.43 4.07 90.33
N LYS A 14 -2.11 5.20 90.64
CA LYS A 14 -2.80 5.45 91.92
C LYS A 14 -4.10 4.63 92.00
N SER A 15 -3.96 3.31 91.87
CA SER A 15 -4.99 2.29 91.81
C SER A 15 -4.35 0.99 92.32
N GLY A 16 -4.26 0.88 93.65
CA GLY A 16 -3.52 -0.19 94.34
C GLY A 16 -2.50 0.36 95.33
N THR A 17 -2.96 0.70 96.54
CA THR A 17 -2.14 0.46 97.73
C THR A 17 -1.72 -1.00 97.71
N THR A 18 -0.41 -1.29 97.79
CA THR A 18 0.14 -2.58 97.34
C THR A 18 -0.44 -3.77 98.10
N THR A 19 -1.18 -4.63 97.39
CA THR A 19 -1.76 -5.86 97.95
C THR A 19 -0.71 -6.80 98.54
N CYS A 20 0.55 -6.68 98.10
CA CYS A 20 1.69 -7.36 98.73
C CYS A 20 1.83 -7.02 100.22
N ALA A 21 1.59 -5.79 100.65
CA ALA A 21 1.70 -5.43 102.07
C ALA A 21 0.62 -6.12 102.93
N THR A 22 -0.62 -6.16 102.45
CA THR A 22 -1.72 -6.88 103.12
C THR A 22 -1.54 -8.40 103.07
N LEU A 23 -0.99 -8.94 101.98
CA LEU A 23 -0.70 -10.38 101.86
C LEU A 23 0.49 -10.80 102.74
N LEU A 24 1.52 -9.95 102.87
CA LEU A 24 2.62 -10.18 103.81
C LEU A 24 2.15 -10.10 105.26
N GLN A 25 1.24 -9.17 105.59
CA GLN A 25 0.62 -9.13 106.92
C GLN A 25 -0.20 -10.39 107.22
N GLN A 26 -1.02 -10.87 106.28
CA GLN A 26 -1.75 -12.14 106.45
C GLN A 26 -0.80 -13.35 106.57
N LEU A 27 0.33 -13.33 105.84
CA LEU A 27 1.37 -14.36 105.94
C LEU A 27 2.06 -14.32 107.32
N GLN A 28 2.28 -13.14 107.89
CA GLN A 28 2.79 -12.93 109.24
C GLN A 28 1.81 -13.51 110.29
N GLU A 29 0.53 -13.15 110.19
CA GLU A 29 -0.55 -13.62 111.09
C GLU A 29 -0.63 -15.17 111.06
N ILE A 30 -0.58 -15.78 109.88
CA ILE A 30 -0.56 -17.25 109.71
C ILE A 30 0.72 -17.88 110.27
N TRP A 31 1.89 -17.24 110.12
CA TRP A 31 3.15 -17.73 110.69
C TRP A 31 3.21 -17.64 112.22
N ASP A 32 2.48 -16.70 112.83
CA ASP A 32 2.30 -16.61 114.27
C ASP A 32 1.30 -17.66 114.81
N GLU A 33 0.25 -18.00 114.04
CA GLU A 33 -0.65 -19.13 114.37
C GLU A 33 0.05 -20.51 114.29
N ILE A 34 0.94 -20.70 113.32
CA ILE A 34 1.66 -21.98 113.10
C ILE A 34 2.86 -22.14 114.04
N GLY A 35 3.45 -21.05 114.54
CA GLY A 35 4.67 -21.09 115.38
C GLY A 35 5.95 -21.32 114.57
N GLU A 36 6.00 -20.81 113.33
CA GLU A 36 7.16 -20.86 112.44
C GLU A 36 8.38 -20.13 113.03
N SER A 37 9.59 -20.63 112.77
CA SER A 37 10.82 -19.99 113.27
C SER A 37 11.22 -18.78 112.42
N ASP A 38 11.81 -17.76 113.04
CA ASP A 38 12.19 -16.51 112.33
C ASP A 38 13.18 -16.76 111.18
N SER A 39 14.07 -17.74 111.30
CA SER A 39 14.98 -18.15 110.21
C SER A 39 14.28 -18.86 109.05
N GLU A 40 13.11 -19.47 109.27
CA GLU A 40 12.27 -20.06 108.22
C GLU A 40 11.35 -19.00 107.59
N ARG A 41 10.87 -18.04 108.38
CA ARG A 41 10.14 -16.84 107.92
C ARG A 41 11.02 -15.99 107.01
N ASP A 42 12.22 -15.63 107.45
CA ASP A 42 13.24 -14.91 106.64
C ASP A 42 13.54 -15.66 105.34
N LYS A 43 13.74 -16.97 105.39
CA LYS A 43 14.01 -17.81 104.22
C LYS A 43 12.86 -17.81 103.22
N LYS A 44 11.61 -17.88 103.69
CA LYS A 44 10.39 -17.82 102.85
C LYS A 44 10.19 -16.42 102.26
N LEU A 45 10.47 -15.37 103.03
CA LEU A 45 10.36 -13.99 102.58
C LEU A 45 11.43 -13.64 101.53
N LEU A 46 12.69 -14.05 101.76
CA LEU A 46 13.78 -13.96 100.78
C LEU A 46 13.47 -14.71 99.47
N GLN A 47 12.77 -15.84 99.53
CA GLN A 47 12.31 -16.53 98.31
C GLN A 47 11.32 -15.67 97.52
N VAL A 48 10.31 -15.08 98.18
CA VAL A 48 9.34 -14.19 97.54
C VAL A 48 10.03 -12.95 96.94
N GLU A 49 10.97 -12.35 97.65
CA GLU A 49 11.77 -11.23 97.13
C GLU A 49 12.58 -11.64 95.88
N GLN A 50 13.25 -12.79 95.89
CA GLN A 50 14.01 -13.30 94.75
C GLN A 50 13.10 -13.61 93.54
N GLU A 51 11.92 -14.21 93.75
CA GLU A 51 10.94 -14.45 92.69
C GLU A 51 10.40 -13.14 92.09
N CYS A 52 10.10 -12.15 92.93
CA CYS A 52 9.76 -10.80 92.47
C CYS A 52 10.90 -10.14 91.67
N LEU A 53 12.15 -10.23 92.16
CA LEU A 53 13.32 -9.72 91.45
C LEU A 53 13.53 -10.41 90.10
N ASP A 54 13.25 -11.70 89.97
CA ASP A 54 13.32 -12.42 88.70
C ASP A 54 12.17 -12.08 87.74
N ILE A 55 10.99 -11.74 88.25
CA ILE A 55 9.91 -11.15 87.44
C ILE A 55 10.33 -9.77 86.92
N TYR A 56 10.89 -8.90 87.77
CA TYR A 56 11.39 -7.59 87.36
C TYR A 56 12.55 -7.68 86.36
N ARG A 57 13.58 -8.52 86.63
CA ARG A 57 14.69 -8.79 85.70
C ARG A 57 14.17 -9.25 84.34
N ARG A 58 13.24 -10.22 84.32
CA ARG A 58 12.65 -10.77 83.09
C ARG A 58 11.86 -9.73 82.30
N ASN A 59 11.12 -8.83 82.96
CA ASN A 59 10.38 -7.76 82.26
C ASN A 59 11.30 -6.62 81.78
N VAL A 60 12.31 -6.23 82.56
CA VAL A 60 13.34 -5.27 82.11
C VAL A 60 14.08 -5.80 80.89
N GLU A 61 14.39 -7.11 80.84
CA GLU A 61 15.10 -7.69 79.69
C GLU A 61 14.22 -7.83 78.44
N LYS A 62 12.90 -8.09 78.59
CA LYS A 62 11.94 -7.97 77.47
C LYS A 62 11.95 -6.57 76.87
N GLU A 63 11.83 -5.53 77.69
CA GLU A 63 11.82 -4.14 77.22
C GLU A 63 13.17 -3.70 76.65
N ARG A 64 14.30 -4.19 77.19
CA ARG A 64 15.64 -4.00 76.59
C ARG A 64 15.73 -4.62 75.20
N LYS A 65 15.27 -5.86 75.03
CA LYS A 65 15.24 -6.56 73.74
C LYS A 65 14.35 -5.83 72.75
N TYR A 66 13.12 -5.49 73.15
CA TYR A 66 12.19 -4.73 72.30
C TYR A 66 12.73 -3.35 71.90
N ARG A 67 13.39 -2.64 72.82
CA ARG A 67 14.09 -1.39 72.51
C ARG A 67 15.23 -1.59 71.51
N ALA A 68 15.98 -2.70 71.60
CA ALA A 68 17.04 -3.03 70.64
C ALA A 68 16.47 -3.36 69.25
N GLU A 69 15.38 -4.14 69.19
CA GLU A 69 14.65 -4.44 67.94
C GLU A 69 14.14 -3.16 67.26
N LEU A 70 13.58 -2.21 68.02
CA LEU A 70 13.17 -0.90 67.50
C LEU A 70 14.34 -0.04 67.00
N HIS A 71 15.52 -0.14 67.63
CA HIS A 71 16.74 0.54 67.16
C HIS A 71 17.29 -0.09 65.88
N GLN A 72 17.29 -1.42 65.79
CA GLN A 72 17.73 -2.17 64.61
C GLN A 72 16.82 -1.86 63.40
N SER A 73 15.51 -1.99 63.56
CA SER A 73 14.53 -1.69 62.51
C SER A 73 14.63 -0.25 61.98
N LEU A 74 14.92 0.72 62.86
CA LEU A 74 15.14 2.11 62.46
C LEU A 74 16.43 2.25 61.61
N ALA A 75 17.53 1.63 62.04
CA ALA A 75 18.80 1.68 61.31
C ALA A 75 18.73 0.96 59.95
N GLU A 76 18.01 -0.16 59.87
CA GLU A 76 17.75 -0.89 58.63
C GLU A 76 16.93 -0.04 57.64
N ALA A 77 15.88 0.64 58.11
CA ALA A 77 15.08 1.53 57.28
C ALA A 77 15.85 2.79 56.83
N GLU A 78 16.65 3.40 57.71
CA GLU A 78 17.52 4.53 57.36
C GLU A 78 18.59 4.13 56.33
N ALA A 79 19.16 2.92 56.43
CA ALA A 79 20.10 2.37 55.46
C ALA A 79 19.44 2.03 54.10
N GLU A 80 18.22 1.46 54.10
CA GLU A 80 17.49 1.18 52.86
C GLU A 80 17.11 2.48 52.14
N ILE A 81 16.60 3.49 52.87
CA ILE A 81 16.33 4.82 52.29
C ILE A 81 17.60 5.40 51.69
N SER A 82 18.74 5.33 52.39
CA SER A 82 20.02 5.83 51.88
C SER A 82 20.44 5.15 50.57
N LYS A 83 20.25 3.82 50.46
CA LYS A 83 20.50 3.04 49.24
C LYS A 83 19.54 3.42 48.09
N LEU A 84 18.24 3.52 48.36
CA LEU A 84 17.23 3.84 47.35
C LEU A 84 17.37 5.27 46.82
N VAL A 85 17.64 6.24 47.70
CA VAL A 85 17.90 7.65 47.34
C VAL A 85 19.15 7.75 46.44
N SER A 86 20.21 7.00 46.77
CA SER A 86 21.43 6.94 45.96
C SER A 86 21.15 6.41 44.55
N ALA A 87 20.39 5.32 44.42
CA ALA A 87 20.04 4.73 43.12
C ALA A 87 19.11 5.62 42.27
N LEU A 88 18.22 6.41 42.90
CA LEU A 88 17.36 7.39 42.21
C LEU A 88 18.08 8.70 41.87
N GLY A 89 19.24 8.98 42.47
CA GLY A 89 19.98 10.23 42.32
C GLY A 89 19.25 11.46 42.88
N GLU A 90 18.28 11.27 43.76
CA GLU A 90 17.51 12.36 44.36
C GLU A 90 18.30 13.00 45.52
N GLN A 91 18.37 14.33 45.56
CA GLN A 91 18.94 15.04 46.70
C GLN A 91 17.93 15.01 47.86
N ALA A 92 18.28 14.33 48.95
CA ALA A 92 17.37 14.12 50.08
C ALA A 92 17.02 15.42 50.80
N SER A 93 15.86 15.99 50.47
CA SER A 93 15.16 17.01 51.26
C SER A 93 14.53 16.44 52.55
N LEU A 94 14.78 15.16 52.85
CA LEU A 94 14.27 14.43 54.01
C LEU A 94 15.06 14.79 55.29
N PRO A 95 14.39 15.16 56.40
CA PRO A 95 15.05 15.50 57.66
C PRO A 95 15.53 14.26 58.46
N LEU A 96 15.89 13.17 57.77
CA LEU A 96 16.28 11.88 58.36
C LEU A 96 17.53 12.00 59.25
N SER A 97 18.52 12.79 58.83
CA SER A 97 19.77 12.99 59.57
C SER A 97 19.54 13.75 60.88
N GLY A 98 19.38 13.00 61.98
CA GLY A 98 19.49 13.46 63.38
C GLY A 98 18.41 14.40 63.92
N LYS A 99 17.56 15.00 63.07
CA LYS A 99 16.64 16.08 63.47
C LYS A 99 15.25 15.63 63.94
N ILE A 100 14.85 14.38 63.71
CA ILE A 100 13.58 13.84 64.21
C ILE A 100 13.66 13.66 65.74
N LYS A 101 13.11 14.64 66.48
CA LYS A 101 12.97 14.61 67.94
C LYS A 101 11.70 13.84 68.32
N GLY A 102 11.85 12.77 69.09
CA GLY A 102 10.73 11.93 69.54
C GLY A 102 11.19 10.57 70.05
N THR A 103 10.25 9.77 70.54
CA THR A 103 10.44 8.38 70.93
C THR A 103 10.69 7.48 69.72
N LEU A 104 11.27 6.28 69.91
CA LEU A 104 11.54 5.33 68.83
C LEU A 104 10.30 5.02 67.97
N LYS A 105 9.13 4.83 68.60
CA LYS A 105 7.87 4.58 67.90
C LYS A 105 7.42 5.78 67.04
N GLN A 106 7.64 7.00 67.52
CA GLN A 106 7.36 8.22 66.74
C GLN A 106 8.34 8.38 65.56
N LYS A 107 9.60 7.97 65.70
CA LYS A 107 10.56 7.96 64.58
C LYS A 107 10.16 7.00 63.48
N LEU A 108 9.90 5.73 63.84
CA LEU A 108 9.45 4.70 62.89
C LEU A 108 8.16 5.13 62.16
N SER A 109 7.17 5.66 62.89
CA SER A 109 5.93 6.18 62.30
C SER A 109 6.10 7.35 61.31
N VAL A 110 7.28 7.98 61.24
CA VAL A 110 7.63 9.00 60.23
C VAL A 110 8.50 8.40 59.11
N VAL A 111 9.32 7.39 59.41
CA VAL A 111 10.19 6.70 58.45
C VAL A 111 9.42 5.71 57.57
N ASP A 112 8.47 4.94 58.12
CA ASP A 112 7.65 3.97 57.40
C ASP A 112 6.94 4.53 56.15
N PRO A 113 6.21 5.68 56.20
CA PRO A 113 5.59 6.25 55.00
C PRO A 113 6.60 6.79 53.99
N VAL A 114 7.76 7.29 54.45
CA VAL A 114 8.85 7.76 53.56
C VAL A 114 9.49 6.59 52.81
N LEU A 115 9.80 5.49 53.51
CA LEU A 115 10.31 4.27 52.90
C LEU A 115 9.32 3.71 51.86
N LYS A 116 8.01 3.76 52.16
CA LYS A 116 6.96 3.35 51.22
C LYS A 116 6.91 4.23 49.96
N ASP A 117 6.94 5.56 50.10
CA ASP A 117 6.95 6.53 49.00
C ASP A 117 8.15 6.32 48.06
N ILE A 118 9.35 6.16 48.62
CA ILE A 118 10.58 5.95 47.83
C ILE A 118 10.56 4.58 47.14
N ARG A 119 10.03 3.53 47.78
CA ARG A 119 9.82 2.21 47.14
C ARG A 119 8.83 2.31 45.97
N THR A 120 7.74 3.08 46.08
CA THR A 120 6.82 3.29 44.95
C THR A 120 7.49 4.08 43.81
N LYS A 121 8.24 5.15 44.11
CA LYS A 121 9.01 5.91 43.11
C LYS A 121 10.04 5.05 42.39
N LYS A 122 10.76 4.16 43.09
CA LYS A 122 11.65 3.19 42.45
C LYS A 122 10.89 2.29 41.47
N GLN A 123 9.73 1.76 41.86
CA GLN A 123 8.96 0.86 40.99
C GLN A 123 8.36 1.57 39.76
N GLU A 124 8.01 2.84 39.90
CA GLU A 124 7.58 3.71 38.78
C GLU A 124 8.75 4.02 37.85
N ARG A 125 9.93 4.36 38.40
CA ARG A 125 11.14 4.63 37.65
C ARG A 125 11.60 3.40 36.84
N ILE A 126 11.57 2.20 37.42
CA ILE A 126 11.85 0.94 36.71
C ILE A 126 10.89 0.73 35.53
N LYS A 127 9.59 1.04 35.69
CA LYS A 127 8.62 0.96 34.58
C LYS A 127 8.91 1.96 33.47
N GLU A 128 9.35 3.18 33.80
CA GLU A 128 9.80 4.16 32.79
C GLU A 128 11.02 3.65 32.02
N PHE A 129 12.05 3.18 32.73
CA PHE A 129 13.26 2.61 32.10
C PHE A 129 12.92 1.41 31.20
N LEU A 130 12.18 0.41 31.70
CA LEU A 130 11.75 -0.76 30.92
C LEU A 130 11.03 -0.34 29.63
N ASN A 131 10.10 0.61 29.71
CA ASN A 131 9.35 1.12 28.56
C ASN A 131 10.25 1.80 27.52
N ILE A 132 11.19 2.64 27.98
CA ILE A 132 12.10 3.38 27.10
C ILE A 132 13.10 2.44 26.44
N GLU A 133 13.71 1.52 27.20
CA GLU A 133 14.64 0.54 26.67
C GLU A 133 13.95 -0.46 25.73
N THR A 134 12.68 -0.84 25.99
CA THR A 134 11.87 -1.62 25.03
C THR A 134 11.66 -0.87 23.72
N GLN A 135 11.33 0.44 23.77
CA GLN A 135 11.15 1.23 22.55
C GLN A 135 12.47 1.42 21.78
N ILE A 136 13.60 1.64 22.48
CA ILE A 136 14.94 1.70 21.88
C ILE A 136 15.26 0.36 21.20
N ALA A 137 15.09 -0.76 21.90
CA ALA A 137 15.40 -2.09 21.38
C ALA A 137 14.57 -2.45 20.16
N VAL A 138 13.27 -2.14 20.16
CA VAL A 138 12.37 -2.34 19.01
C VAL A 138 12.81 -1.50 17.80
N ILE A 139 13.10 -0.20 17.97
CA ILE A 139 13.54 0.64 16.85
C ILE A 139 14.92 0.18 16.31
N CYS A 140 15.83 -0.23 17.19
CA CYS A 140 17.11 -0.81 16.78
C CYS A 140 16.93 -2.14 16.02
N ALA A 141 15.97 -2.97 16.39
CA ALA A 141 15.65 -4.21 15.68
C ALA A 141 15.07 -3.94 14.28
N GLU A 142 14.14 -2.99 14.14
CA GLU A 142 13.60 -2.54 12.84
C GLU A 142 14.71 -1.99 11.91
N ILE A 143 15.62 -1.18 12.46
CA ILE A 143 16.75 -0.58 11.74
C ILE A 143 17.79 -1.65 11.32
N ALA A 144 17.99 -2.68 12.14
CA ALA A 144 18.82 -3.84 11.81
C ALA A 144 18.15 -4.79 10.79
N GLY A 145 16.81 -4.85 10.75
CA GLY A 145 16.06 -5.84 9.96
C GLY A 145 15.79 -7.15 10.70
N ASN A 146 15.75 -7.13 12.04
CA ASN A 146 15.42 -8.28 12.86
C ASN A 146 13.91 -8.33 13.15
N ASP A 147 13.17 -9.26 12.53
CA ASP A 147 11.73 -9.53 12.79
C ASP A 147 11.44 -10.15 14.18
N ARG A 148 12.32 -9.95 15.16
CA ARG A 148 12.09 -10.41 16.54
C ARG A 148 11.19 -9.41 17.27
N VAL A 149 10.02 -9.88 17.68
CA VAL A 149 9.16 -9.16 18.64
C VAL A 149 9.86 -9.13 20.00
N ILE A 150 10.53 -8.03 20.31
CA ILE A 150 11.21 -7.83 21.60
C ILE A 150 10.17 -7.49 22.66
N GLY A 151 10.08 -8.33 23.69
CA GLY A 151 9.17 -8.14 24.82
C GLY A 151 9.83 -7.42 26.01
N PRO A 152 9.04 -6.84 26.93
CA PRO A 152 9.56 -6.25 28.18
C PRO A 152 10.27 -7.27 29.09
N THR A 153 10.12 -8.57 28.84
CA THR A 153 10.81 -9.67 29.54
C THR A 153 12.23 -9.93 29.05
N ASP A 154 12.59 -9.43 27.86
CA ASP A 154 13.88 -9.70 27.22
C ASP A 154 14.95 -8.66 27.63
N ILE A 155 14.57 -7.69 28.47
CA ILE A 155 15.35 -6.50 28.81
C ILE A 155 15.55 -6.42 30.32
N GLN A 156 16.79 -6.19 30.74
CA GLN A 156 17.19 -6.02 32.13
C GLN A 156 17.61 -4.56 32.38
N VAL A 157 16.78 -3.83 33.11
CA VAL A 157 17.11 -2.50 33.63
C VAL A 157 18.13 -2.64 34.76
N ASP A 158 19.17 -1.81 34.79
CA ASP A 158 20.03 -1.69 35.95
C ASP A 158 19.30 -0.96 37.10
N GLU A 159 18.95 -1.71 38.15
CA GLU A 159 18.33 -1.13 39.35
C GLU A 159 19.29 -0.28 40.21
N GLN A 160 20.57 -0.16 39.84
CA GLN A 160 21.59 0.61 40.57
C GLN A 160 21.70 2.07 40.08
N ASP A 161 21.52 2.34 38.79
CA ASP A 161 21.43 3.69 38.21
C ASP A 161 20.04 3.94 37.60
N LEU A 162 19.11 4.34 38.46
CA LEU A 162 17.78 4.81 38.09
C LEU A 162 17.72 6.36 38.04
N THR A 163 18.87 7.01 37.88
CA THR A 163 18.99 8.46 38.07
C THR A 163 18.24 9.27 37.02
N ALA A 164 17.84 10.50 37.39
CA ALA A 164 17.21 11.43 36.46
C ALA A 164 18.13 11.80 35.27
N LYS A 165 19.46 11.76 35.45
CA LYS A 165 20.44 11.97 34.37
C LYS A 165 20.40 10.82 33.37
N ARG A 166 20.53 9.58 33.85
CA ARG A 166 20.50 8.37 33.00
C ARG A 166 19.19 8.23 32.24
N LEU A 167 18.06 8.52 32.90
CA LEU A 167 16.75 8.58 32.25
C LEU A 167 16.68 9.66 31.15
N GLY A 168 17.34 10.81 31.35
CA GLY A 168 17.44 11.87 30.35
C GLY A 168 18.26 11.47 29.12
N GLU A 169 19.38 10.79 29.32
CA GLU A 169 20.22 10.23 28.25
C GLU A 169 19.43 9.23 27.39
N LEU A 170 18.73 8.28 28.02
CA LEU A 170 17.90 7.30 27.32
C LEU A 170 16.72 7.97 26.57
N LYS A 171 16.13 9.04 27.13
CA LYS A 171 15.08 9.82 26.44
C LYS A 171 15.62 10.59 25.23
N SER A 172 16.84 11.14 25.30
CA SER A 172 17.52 11.75 24.13
C SER A 172 17.76 10.70 23.05
N HIS A 173 18.36 9.57 23.41
CA HIS A 173 18.69 8.51 22.47
C HIS A 173 17.44 7.91 21.79
N LEU A 174 16.35 7.74 22.53
CA LEU A 174 15.05 7.35 21.97
C LEU A 174 14.53 8.40 20.98
N GLN A 175 14.65 9.71 21.29
CA GLN A 175 14.24 10.78 20.37
C GLN A 175 15.10 10.82 19.09
N GLU A 176 16.41 10.61 19.21
CA GLU A 176 17.35 10.47 18.09
C GLU A 176 16.93 9.29 17.18
N LEU A 177 16.73 8.10 17.75
CA LEU A 177 16.29 6.90 17.03
C LEU A 177 14.90 7.07 16.38
N GLN A 178 13.96 7.75 17.04
CA GLN A 178 12.66 8.10 16.44
C GLN A 178 12.82 9.06 15.25
N SER A 179 13.76 9.99 15.30
CA SER A 179 14.06 10.89 14.19
C SER A 179 14.70 10.17 13.00
N GLU A 180 15.63 9.24 13.26
CA GLU A 180 16.25 8.38 12.25
C GLU A 180 15.23 7.42 11.61
N LYS A 181 14.36 6.79 12.41
CA LYS A 181 13.23 5.98 11.91
C LYS A 181 12.34 6.77 10.95
N LYS A 182 12.02 8.03 11.28
CA LYS A 182 11.25 8.92 10.40
C LYS A 182 12.01 9.25 9.11
N LEU A 183 13.29 9.59 9.20
CA LEU A 183 14.14 9.92 8.05
C LEU A 183 14.28 8.72 7.09
N ARG A 184 14.50 7.52 7.63
CA ARG A 184 14.54 6.26 6.87
C ARG A 184 13.22 5.98 6.17
N LEU A 185 12.09 6.13 6.85
CA LEU A 185 10.77 5.94 6.24
C LEU A 185 10.51 6.95 5.11
N GLN A 186 10.95 8.20 5.26
CA GLN A 186 10.91 9.19 4.17
C GLN A 186 11.80 8.77 2.99
N ARG A 187 13.01 8.26 3.25
CA ARG A 187 13.94 7.79 2.21
C ARG A 187 13.43 6.54 1.47
N VAL A 188 12.87 5.56 2.18
CA VAL A 188 12.19 4.39 1.57
C VAL A 188 11.04 4.84 0.67
N ASN A 189 10.19 5.76 1.13
CA ASN A 189 9.09 6.28 0.30
C ASN A 189 9.62 7.05 -0.93
N SER A 190 10.70 7.82 -0.80
CA SER A 190 11.35 8.51 -1.92
C SER A 190 11.87 7.53 -2.98
N TYR A 191 12.56 6.46 -2.57
CA TYR A 191 13.03 5.42 -3.48
C TYR A 191 11.87 4.63 -4.10
N MET A 192 10.78 4.36 -3.37
CA MET A 192 9.59 3.74 -3.96
C MET A 192 8.97 4.62 -5.05
N SER A 193 8.87 5.94 -4.84
CA SER A 193 8.42 6.87 -5.88
C SER A 193 9.37 6.93 -7.07
N GLU A 194 10.69 6.95 -6.83
CA GLU A 194 11.70 6.98 -7.90
C GLU A 194 11.68 5.70 -8.75
N ILE A 195 11.57 4.52 -8.12
CA ILE A 195 11.38 3.23 -8.82
C ILE A 195 10.05 3.22 -9.59
N HIS A 196 8.98 3.82 -9.05
CA HIS A 196 7.70 3.94 -9.74
C HIS A 196 7.81 4.77 -11.03
N GLU A 197 8.35 5.98 -10.99
CA GLU A 197 8.49 6.83 -12.18
C GLU A 197 9.40 6.18 -13.24
N LEU A 198 10.51 5.57 -12.82
CA LEU A 198 11.40 4.81 -13.71
C LEU A 198 10.67 3.61 -14.37
N SER A 199 9.85 2.89 -13.60
CA SER A 199 9.03 1.77 -14.09
C SER A 199 7.95 2.23 -15.08
N VAL A 200 7.33 3.39 -14.83
CA VAL A 200 6.30 3.99 -15.71
C VAL A 200 6.90 4.42 -17.06
N VAL A 201 8.09 5.03 -17.07
CA VAL A 201 8.77 5.42 -18.31
C VAL A 201 9.25 4.21 -19.13
N MET A 202 9.75 3.17 -18.46
CA MET A 202 10.30 1.96 -19.10
C MET A 202 9.29 0.81 -19.30
N SER A 203 8.02 0.99 -18.92
CA SER A 203 6.96 -0.03 -18.90
C SER A 203 7.37 -1.34 -18.20
N LEU A 204 7.90 -1.23 -16.99
CA LEU A 204 8.26 -2.38 -16.13
C LEU A 204 7.19 -2.62 -15.07
N ASP A 205 7.07 -3.86 -14.58
CA ASP A 205 6.18 -4.15 -13.45
C ASP A 205 6.82 -3.73 -12.12
N PHE A 206 6.43 -2.54 -11.67
CA PHE A 206 6.75 -1.98 -10.36
C PHE A 206 6.53 -2.98 -9.20
N LYS A 207 5.45 -3.77 -9.23
CA LYS A 207 5.15 -4.72 -8.14
C LYS A 207 6.17 -5.85 -8.10
N GLN A 208 6.56 -6.37 -9.26
CA GLN A 208 7.58 -7.42 -9.34
C GLN A 208 8.95 -6.89 -8.88
N ILE A 209 9.33 -5.68 -9.28
CA ILE A 209 10.57 -5.04 -8.84
C ILE A 209 10.58 -4.89 -7.30
N ILE A 210 9.54 -4.29 -6.71
CA ILE A 210 9.47 -4.12 -5.25
C ILE A 210 9.37 -5.46 -4.50
N ALA A 211 8.69 -6.47 -5.06
CA ALA A 211 8.62 -7.81 -4.49
C ALA A 211 10.00 -8.51 -4.45
N ASN A 212 10.82 -8.33 -5.49
CA ASN A 212 12.18 -8.85 -5.53
C ASN A 212 13.10 -8.23 -4.46
N ILE A 213 12.89 -6.94 -4.14
CA ILE A 213 13.65 -6.22 -3.11
C ILE A 213 13.23 -6.67 -1.71
N ASN A 214 11.93 -6.54 -1.39
CA ASN A 214 11.37 -6.97 -0.11
C ASN A 214 9.82 -7.06 -0.21
N PRO A 215 9.22 -8.27 -0.09
CA PRO A 215 7.76 -8.45 -0.18
C PRO A 215 6.93 -7.58 0.79
N SER A 216 7.49 -7.18 1.94
CA SER A 216 6.81 -6.31 2.91
C SER A 216 6.45 -4.93 2.34
N LEU A 217 7.20 -4.44 1.35
CA LEU A 217 6.99 -3.12 0.73
C LEU A 217 5.82 -3.09 -0.26
N VAL A 218 5.33 -4.25 -0.73
CA VAL A 218 4.26 -4.36 -1.73
C VAL A 218 2.88 -4.06 -1.12
N ASN A 219 2.68 -4.35 0.17
CA ASN A 219 1.38 -4.22 0.83
C ASN A 219 1.16 -2.81 1.42
N HIS A 220 0.47 -1.95 0.66
CA HIS A 220 0.07 -0.61 1.10
C HIS A 220 -0.94 -0.59 2.27
N MET A 221 -1.49 -1.73 2.70
CA MET A 221 -2.51 -1.82 3.75
C MET A 221 -1.94 -1.78 5.18
N THR A 222 -0.67 -2.13 5.38
CA THR A 222 -0.03 -2.19 6.70
C THR A 222 1.04 -1.10 6.86
N VAL A 223 0.60 0.11 7.21
CA VAL A 223 1.46 1.29 7.46
C VAL A 223 2.58 1.02 8.48
N GLN A 224 2.40 0.02 9.35
CA GLN A 224 3.36 -0.38 10.39
C GLN A 224 4.45 -1.37 9.92
N SER A 225 4.38 -1.91 8.69
CA SER A 225 5.26 -3.01 8.24
C SER A 225 6.09 -2.71 6.99
N LYS A 226 6.45 -1.45 6.72
CA LYS A 226 7.48 -1.14 5.72
C LYS A 226 8.86 -1.36 6.32
N SER A 227 9.65 -2.30 5.78
CA SER A 227 11.04 -2.48 6.20
C SER A 227 11.85 -1.20 6.00
N ILE A 228 12.54 -0.77 7.06
CA ILE A 228 13.47 0.38 7.10
C ILE A 228 14.93 -0.06 7.35
N SER A 229 15.20 -1.35 7.19
CA SER A 229 16.50 -1.95 7.52
C SER A 229 17.61 -1.41 6.62
N ASN A 230 18.85 -1.47 7.12
CA ASN A 230 20.04 -1.12 6.33
C ASN A 230 20.07 -1.88 4.99
N GLU A 231 19.74 -3.19 5.02
CA GLU A 231 19.67 -4.04 3.82
C GLU A 231 18.60 -3.58 2.83
N THR A 232 17.37 -3.30 3.30
CA THR A 232 16.29 -2.84 2.42
C THR A 232 16.62 -1.47 1.79
N LEU A 233 17.27 -0.57 2.53
CA LEU A 233 17.74 0.71 1.99
C LEU A 233 18.90 0.55 0.99
N ALA A 234 19.81 -0.40 1.22
CA ALA A 234 20.90 -0.71 0.28
C ALA A 234 20.35 -1.29 -1.03
N SER A 235 19.46 -2.28 -0.95
CA SER A 235 18.81 -2.90 -2.12
C SER A 235 17.95 -1.91 -2.91
N LEU A 236 17.16 -1.06 -2.23
CA LEU A 236 16.43 0.04 -2.88
C LEU A 236 17.37 1.02 -3.61
N THR A 237 18.51 1.38 -3.00
CA THR A 237 19.50 2.27 -3.63
C THR A 237 20.15 1.61 -4.84
N SER A 238 20.46 0.31 -4.75
CA SER A 238 21.01 -0.49 -5.85
C SER A 238 20.04 -0.55 -7.04
N GLU A 239 18.77 -0.85 -6.78
CA GLU A 239 17.75 -0.95 -7.84
C GLU A 239 17.45 0.41 -8.49
N VAL A 240 17.37 1.50 -7.71
CA VAL A 240 17.26 2.87 -8.26
C VAL A 240 18.41 3.17 -9.23
N ASN A 241 19.64 2.79 -8.87
CA ASN A 241 20.81 3.02 -9.73
C ASN A 241 20.79 2.12 -10.98
N SER A 242 20.42 0.85 -10.83
CA SER A 242 20.21 -0.10 -11.92
C SER A 242 19.17 0.42 -12.94
N LEU A 243 18.02 0.87 -12.46
CA LEU A 243 16.94 1.40 -13.29
C LEU A 243 17.31 2.74 -13.95
N LYS A 244 18.12 3.59 -13.31
CA LYS A 244 18.69 4.80 -13.94
C LYS A 244 19.66 4.44 -15.07
N GLN A 245 20.55 3.47 -14.85
CA GLN A 245 21.48 2.99 -15.88
C GLN A 245 20.72 2.36 -17.07
N LEU A 246 19.67 1.57 -16.79
CA LEU A 246 18.81 1.00 -17.82
C LEU A 246 18.03 2.08 -18.59
N LYS A 247 17.57 3.15 -17.91
CA LYS A 247 16.94 4.31 -18.56
C LYS A 247 17.91 4.98 -19.54
N GLN A 248 19.14 5.25 -19.11
CA GLN A 248 20.19 5.83 -19.95
C GLN A 248 20.49 4.93 -21.16
N GLN A 249 20.77 3.65 -20.94
CA GLN A 249 21.10 2.70 -22.00
C GLN A 249 19.98 2.56 -23.05
N ARG A 250 18.70 2.54 -22.63
CA ARG A 250 17.57 2.50 -23.57
C ARG A 250 17.39 3.80 -24.34
N LEU A 251 17.68 4.96 -23.71
CA LEU A 251 17.63 6.25 -24.38
C LEU A 251 18.74 6.37 -25.43
N GLU A 252 19.99 6.10 -25.06
CA GLU A 252 21.15 6.08 -25.98
C GLU A 252 20.87 5.17 -27.19
N ARG A 253 20.39 3.94 -26.93
CA ARG A 253 20.05 3.00 -28.01
C ARG A 253 18.95 3.52 -28.94
N LEU A 254 17.94 4.21 -28.42
CA LEU A 254 16.89 4.84 -29.24
C LEU A 254 17.36 6.11 -29.96
N GLN A 255 18.39 6.80 -29.46
CA GLN A 255 19.04 7.93 -30.13
C GLN A 255 19.89 7.45 -31.32
N ASP A 256 20.67 6.38 -31.15
CA ASP A 256 21.43 5.72 -32.23
C ASP A 256 20.48 5.22 -33.35
N LEU A 257 19.43 4.48 -32.96
CA LEU A 257 18.46 3.92 -33.90
C LEU A 257 17.62 5.03 -34.56
N GLY A 258 17.21 6.06 -33.83
CA GLY A 258 16.51 7.21 -34.39
C GLY A 258 17.36 7.98 -35.41
N SER A 259 18.66 8.15 -35.14
CA SER A 259 19.62 8.74 -36.08
C SER A 259 19.79 7.86 -37.32
N SER A 260 19.94 6.54 -37.13
CA SER A 260 20.03 5.57 -38.22
C SER A 260 18.77 5.56 -39.11
N LEU A 261 17.58 5.68 -38.52
CA LEU A 261 16.33 5.83 -39.26
C LEU A 261 16.31 7.10 -40.10
N ILE A 262 16.71 8.25 -39.54
CA ILE A 262 16.81 9.52 -40.29
C ILE A 262 17.77 9.39 -41.49
N GLU A 263 18.95 8.82 -41.29
CA GLU A 263 19.93 8.60 -42.37
C GLU A 263 19.38 7.68 -43.47
N LEU A 264 18.72 6.57 -43.09
CA LEU A 264 18.15 5.62 -44.03
C LEU A 264 16.94 6.17 -44.79
N TRP A 265 16.11 7.01 -44.15
CA TRP A 265 15.01 7.72 -44.82
C TRP A 265 15.52 8.77 -45.81
N ASN A 266 16.54 9.54 -45.42
CA ASN A 266 17.18 10.54 -46.30
C ASN A 266 17.91 9.90 -47.50
N LEU A 267 18.44 8.69 -47.34
CA LEU A 267 19.13 7.97 -48.42
C LEU A 267 18.16 7.33 -49.44
N MET A 268 16.92 7.06 -49.04
CA MET A 268 15.92 6.33 -49.83
C MET A 268 14.67 7.17 -50.18
N ASP A 269 14.71 8.49 -49.98
CA ASP A 269 13.60 9.43 -50.20
C ASP A 269 12.26 8.95 -49.60
N MET A 270 12.32 8.41 -48.38
CA MET A 270 11.20 7.70 -47.75
C MET A 270 9.99 8.65 -47.49
N PRO A 271 8.76 8.33 -47.96
CA PRO A 271 7.63 9.23 -47.81
C PRO A 271 7.20 9.42 -46.35
N MET A 272 6.65 10.60 -46.06
CA MET A 272 6.33 11.06 -44.70
C MET A 272 5.41 10.08 -43.94
N GLU A 273 4.49 9.39 -44.63
CA GLU A 273 3.56 8.42 -44.06
C GLU A 273 4.22 7.15 -43.51
N GLU A 274 5.48 6.86 -43.90
CA GLU A 274 6.33 5.85 -43.25
C GLU A 274 7.02 6.47 -42.03
N GLN A 275 7.67 7.63 -42.19
CA GLN A 275 8.40 8.35 -41.13
C GLN A 275 7.52 8.66 -39.90
N LEU A 276 6.28 9.12 -40.13
CA LEU A 276 5.32 9.51 -39.08
C LEU A 276 5.07 8.40 -38.03
N ARG A 277 5.22 7.12 -38.40
CA ARG A 277 5.06 5.97 -37.48
C ARG A 277 6.14 5.97 -36.39
N PHE A 278 7.33 6.43 -36.73
CA PHE A 278 8.53 6.43 -35.89
C PHE A 278 8.89 7.82 -35.33
N ASN A 279 8.04 8.84 -35.55
CA ASN A 279 8.14 10.18 -34.93
C ASN A 279 8.44 10.13 -33.42
N HIS A 280 7.82 9.18 -32.71
CA HIS A 280 7.94 9.01 -31.26
C HIS A 280 9.34 8.55 -30.79
N ILE A 281 10.16 8.04 -31.71
CA ILE A 281 11.56 7.67 -31.51
C ILE A 281 12.46 8.79 -32.06
N THR A 282 12.13 9.32 -33.23
CA THR A 282 12.80 10.45 -33.88
C THR A 282 12.85 11.68 -32.95
N SER A 283 11.81 11.92 -32.12
CA SER A 283 11.81 12.98 -31.11
C SER A 283 12.76 12.76 -29.93
N LEU A 284 13.15 11.51 -29.65
CA LEU A 284 14.06 11.17 -28.56
C LEU A 284 15.54 11.43 -28.91
N VAL A 285 15.88 11.49 -30.21
CA VAL A 285 17.24 11.77 -30.73
C VAL A 285 17.87 13.01 -30.09
N SER A 286 17.07 14.06 -29.86
CA SER A 286 17.51 15.32 -29.24
C SER A 286 17.04 15.51 -27.79
N SER A 287 16.44 14.50 -27.15
CA SER A 287 15.91 14.60 -25.77
C SER A 287 16.96 14.22 -24.72
N SER A 288 17.05 14.97 -23.62
CA SER A 288 17.88 14.59 -22.47
C SER A 288 17.20 13.53 -21.58
N ILE A 289 17.99 12.83 -20.74
CA ILE A 289 17.46 11.81 -19.83
C ILE A 289 16.40 12.35 -18.86
N ASP A 290 16.49 13.60 -18.43
CA ASP A 290 15.55 14.19 -17.47
C ASP A 290 14.22 14.60 -18.12
N GLU A 291 14.24 15.03 -19.40
CA GLU A 291 13.03 15.37 -20.16
C GLU A 291 12.18 14.12 -20.48
N VAL A 292 12.81 12.96 -20.66
CA VAL A 292 12.14 11.69 -20.98
C VAL A 292 11.38 11.15 -19.76
N SER A 293 10.17 11.67 -19.61
CA SER A 293 9.21 11.41 -18.53
C SER A 293 7.90 10.77 -19.01
N LYS A 294 7.72 10.65 -20.33
CA LYS A 294 6.50 10.09 -20.95
C LYS A 294 6.39 8.58 -20.68
N GLN A 295 5.25 8.15 -20.13
CA GLN A 295 4.93 6.74 -19.88
C GLN A 295 5.18 5.88 -21.12
N GLY A 296 5.91 4.76 -20.94
CA GLY A 296 6.24 3.79 -21.98
C GLY A 296 7.13 4.28 -23.12
N SER A 297 7.68 5.49 -23.06
CA SER A 297 8.57 6.01 -24.12
C SER A 297 9.88 5.24 -24.26
N LEU A 298 10.34 4.59 -23.19
CA LEU A 298 11.53 3.72 -23.17
C LEU A 298 11.15 2.26 -22.89
N ALA A 299 9.96 1.83 -23.34
CA ALA A 299 9.54 0.43 -23.25
C ALA A 299 10.34 -0.47 -24.20
N ILE A 300 10.65 -1.70 -23.78
CA ILE A 300 11.53 -2.61 -24.56
C ILE A 300 11.03 -2.86 -25.99
N HIS A 301 9.72 -3.01 -26.17
CA HIS A 301 9.11 -3.21 -27.49
C HIS A 301 9.27 -2.03 -28.45
N ILE A 302 9.52 -0.81 -27.96
CA ILE A 302 9.82 0.37 -28.78
C ILE A 302 11.26 0.29 -29.32
N VAL A 303 12.19 -0.23 -28.51
CA VAL A 303 13.57 -0.51 -28.94
C VAL A 303 13.57 -1.63 -29.98
N GLU A 304 12.91 -2.75 -29.69
CA GLU A 304 12.77 -3.89 -30.61
C GLU A 304 12.12 -3.47 -31.95
N GLN A 305 11.08 -2.62 -31.91
CA GLN A 305 10.43 -2.11 -33.12
C GLN A 305 11.37 -1.22 -33.96
N ALA A 306 12.23 -0.43 -33.32
CA ALA A 306 13.23 0.39 -34.02
C ALA A 306 14.34 -0.45 -34.63
N GLU A 307 14.86 -1.46 -33.90
CA GLU A 307 15.90 -2.37 -34.40
C GLU A 307 15.42 -3.16 -35.61
N VAL A 308 14.20 -3.70 -35.58
CA VAL A 308 13.60 -4.44 -36.71
C VAL A 308 13.39 -3.54 -37.93
N GLU A 309 13.02 -2.26 -37.75
CA GLU A 309 12.86 -1.34 -38.87
C GLU A 309 14.21 -0.88 -39.46
N VAL A 310 15.21 -0.55 -38.62
CA VAL A 310 16.56 -0.22 -39.09
C VAL A 310 17.15 -1.38 -39.88
N GLU A 311 16.98 -2.63 -39.43
CA GLU A 311 17.42 -3.82 -40.16
C GLU A 311 16.67 -3.99 -41.48
N ARG A 312 15.33 -3.83 -41.50
CA ARG A 312 14.52 -3.86 -42.73
C ARG A 312 15.00 -2.83 -43.76
N LEU A 313 15.31 -1.62 -43.31
CA LEU A 313 15.78 -0.52 -44.15
C LEU A 313 17.23 -0.72 -44.61
N ASN A 314 18.08 -1.36 -43.81
CA ASN A 314 19.43 -1.77 -44.24
C ASN A 314 19.40 -2.84 -45.34
N VAL A 315 18.53 -3.86 -45.22
CA VAL A 315 18.33 -4.86 -46.29
C VAL A 315 17.85 -4.19 -47.58
N LEU A 316 16.85 -3.30 -47.49
CA LEU A 316 16.34 -2.56 -48.64
C LEU A 316 17.43 -1.68 -49.29
N LYS A 317 18.28 -1.04 -48.49
CA LYS A 317 19.46 -0.30 -48.95
C LYS A 317 20.45 -1.20 -49.71
N THR A 318 20.71 -2.43 -49.23
CA THR A 318 21.57 -3.37 -49.95
C THR A 318 20.96 -3.89 -51.25
N ASP A 319 19.63 -4.09 -51.31
CA ASP A 319 18.93 -4.46 -52.54
C ASP A 319 19.01 -3.33 -53.59
N ILE A 320 18.77 -2.08 -53.17
CA ILE A 320 18.87 -0.88 -54.02
C ILE A 320 20.31 -0.70 -54.55
N GLU A 321 21.31 -0.87 -53.70
CA GLU A 321 22.71 -0.71 -54.09
C GLU A 321 23.19 -1.85 -55.00
N THR A 322 22.72 -3.08 -54.78
CA THR A 322 22.96 -4.22 -55.70
C THR A 322 22.32 -3.96 -57.07
N ALA A 323 21.08 -3.44 -57.10
CA ALA A 323 20.41 -3.06 -58.34
C ALA A 323 21.15 -1.92 -59.08
N ARG A 324 21.68 -0.93 -58.35
CA ARG A 324 22.54 0.14 -58.92
C ARG A 324 23.82 -0.41 -59.54
N GLN A 325 24.51 -1.33 -58.86
CA GLN A 325 25.74 -1.93 -59.38
C GLN A 325 25.48 -2.75 -60.66
N ILE A 326 24.38 -3.53 -60.70
CA ILE A 326 23.93 -4.24 -61.89
C ILE A 326 23.62 -3.26 -63.04
N LEU A 327 22.94 -2.15 -62.77
CA LEU A 327 22.66 -1.11 -63.77
C LEU A 327 23.94 -0.46 -64.33
N ILE A 328 24.90 -0.10 -63.46
CA ILE A 328 26.19 0.47 -63.87
C ILE A 328 26.95 -0.52 -64.76
N GLN A 329 27.07 -1.78 -64.35
CA GLN A 329 27.78 -2.79 -65.12
C GLN A 329 27.14 -3.06 -66.50
N LEU A 330 25.80 -2.99 -66.59
CA LEU A 330 25.06 -3.15 -67.84
C LEU A 330 25.11 -1.91 -68.76
N MET A 331 25.35 -0.72 -68.20
CA MET A 331 25.68 0.49 -68.96
C MET A 331 27.10 0.43 -69.52
N GLU A 332 28.08 -0.01 -68.72
CA GLU A 332 29.48 -0.15 -69.12
C GLU A 332 29.68 -1.23 -70.21
N SER A 333 28.85 -2.28 -70.25
CA SER A 333 28.90 -3.30 -71.30
C SER A 333 28.29 -2.87 -72.65
N GLY A 334 27.79 -1.63 -72.79
CA GLY A 334 27.28 -1.11 -74.08
C GLY A 334 26.01 -1.79 -74.61
N SER A 335 25.30 -2.51 -73.74
CA SER A 335 24.05 -3.23 -74.03
C SER A 335 22.92 -2.28 -74.42
N ASP A 336 21.95 -2.73 -75.23
CA ASP A 336 20.78 -1.89 -75.57
C ASP A 336 19.88 -1.65 -74.35
N LEU A 337 20.08 -0.49 -73.73
CA LEU A 337 19.36 -0.01 -72.56
C LEU A 337 17.84 0.11 -72.79
N SER A 338 17.39 0.22 -74.05
CA SER A 338 15.97 0.24 -74.42
C SER A 338 15.24 -1.02 -73.94
N TYR A 339 15.84 -2.20 -74.15
CA TYR A 339 15.23 -3.47 -73.74
C TYR A 339 15.21 -3.63 -72.21
N LEU A 340 16.23 -3.14 -71.51
CA LEU A 340 16.29 -3.19 -70.04
C LEU A 340 15.26 -2.25 -69.41
N LEU A 341 15.17 -1.00 -69.86
CA LEU A 341 14.16 -0.06 -69.39
C LEU A 341 12.74 -0.58 -69.65
N SER A 342 12.48 -1.08 -70.85
CA SER A 342 11.20 -1.73 -71.19
C SER A 342 10.91 -2.92 -70.26
N SER A 343 11.89 -3.77 -69.96
CA SER A 343 11.75 -4.89 -69.02
C SER A 343 11.52 -4.45 -67.56
N MET A 344 12.12 -3.33 -67.13
CA MET A 344 11.89 -2.74 -65.82
C MET A 344 10.51 -2.10 -65.72
N ASP A 345 10.06 -1.38 -66.75
CA ASP A 345 8.69 -0.86 -66.83
C ASP A 345 7.66 -2.01 -66.84
N ASP A 346 7.93 -3.09 -67.58
CA ASP A 346 7.12 -4.32 -67.58
C ASP A 346 7.03 -4.93 -66.17
N GLN A 347 8.13 -4.96 -65.41
CA GLN A 347 8.17 -5.44 -64.03
C GLN A 347 7.44 -4.47 -63.08
N VAL A 348 7.58 -3.17 -63.26
CA VAL A 348 6.86 -2.13 -62.50
C VAL A 348 5.36 -2.20 -62.77
N VAL A 349 4.93 -2.44 -64.01
CA VAL A 349 3.52 -2.67 -64.38
C VAL A 349 3.00 -3.95 -63.73
N LYS A 350 3.72 -5.07 -63.84
CA LYS A 350 3.35 -6.35 -63.19
C LYS A 350 3.27 -6.22 -61.66
N ALA A 351 4.20 -5.48 -61.04
CA ALA A 351 4.17 -5.21 -59.60
C ALA A 351 2.98 -4.31 -59.20
N LYS A 352 2.69 -3.26 -59.97
CA LYS A 352 1.51 -2.38 -59.77
C LYS A 352 0.20 -3.15 -59.95
N GLU A 353 0.08 -4.03 -60.95
CA GLU A 353 -1.09 -4.90 -61.13
C GLU A 353 -1.22 -5.90 -59.98
N GLN A 354 -0.14 -6.55 -59.56
CA GLN A 354 -0.15 -7.49 -58.44
C GLN A 354 -0.58 -6.79 -57.14
N ALA A 355 -0.05 -5.60 -56.86
CA ALA A 355 -0.44 -4.76 -55.73
C ALA A 355 -1.92 -4.34 -55.80
N ALA A 356 -2.40 -3.88 -56.96
CA ALA A 356 -3.80 -3.52 -57.16
C ALA A 356 -4.76 -4.71 -56.97
N SER A 357 -4.40 -5.89 -57.51
CA SER A 357 -5.21 -7.12 -57.36
C SER A 357 -5.30 -7.58 -55.90
N ARG A 358 -4.22 -7.41 -55.12
CA ARG A 358 -4.19 -7.73 -53.68
C ARG A 358 -4.91 -6.67 -52.84
N LYS A 359 -4.88 -5.39 -53.26
CA LYS A 359 -5.50 -4.29 -52.51
C LYS A 359 -6.99 -4.54 -52.22
N GLU A 360 -7.78 -4.97 -53.20
CA GLU A 360 -9.23 -5.20 -52.96
C GLU A 360 -9.50 -6.34 -51.96
N VAL A 361 -8.56 -7.26 -51.76
CA VAL A 361 -8.61 -8.27 -50.69
C VAL A 361 -8.19 -7.64 -49.36
N LEU A 362 -7.07 -6.91 -49.32
CA LEU A 362 -6.58 -6.26 -48.10
C LEU A 362 -7.57 -5.22 -47.54
N ASP A 363 -8.18 -4.40 -48.40
CA ASP A 363 -9.26 -3.46 -48.07
C ASP A 363 -10.49 -4.16 -47.44
N LYS A 364 -10.67 -5.47 -47.64
CA LYS A 364 -11.72 -6.29 -47.01
C LYS A 364 -11.24 -6.98 -45.73
N VAL A 365 -9.98 -7.45 -45.71
CA VAL A 365 -9.32 -7.96 -44.49
C VAL A 365 -9.27 -6.89 -43.39
N GLU A 366 -8.95 -5.64 -43.72
CA GLU A 366 -8.94 -4.54 -42.75
C GLU A 366 -10.33 -4.27 -42.15
N LYS A 367 -11.38 -4.25 -42.98
CA LYS A 367 -12.77 -4.06 -42.53
C LYS A 367 -13.25 -5.20 -41.64
N TRP A 368 -12.87 -6.44 -41.94
CA TRP A 368 -13.10 -7.60 -41.07
C TRP A 368 -12.30 -7.51 -39.76
N LYS A 369 -10.99 -7.18 -39.82
CA LYS A 369 -10.12 -7.01 -38.65
C LYS A 369 -10.65 -5.96 -37.68
N HIS A 370 -11.05 -4.79 -38.18
CA HIS A 370 -11.64 -3.73 -37.36
C HIS A 370 -12.96 -4.19 -36.70
N ALA A 371 -13.83 -4.89 -37.44
CA ALA A 371 -15.05 -5.46 -36.89
C ALA A 371 -14.77 -6.51 -35.79
N SER A 372 -13.77 -7.37 -35.98
CA SER A 372 -13.33 -8.34 -34.98
C SER A 372 -12.67 -7.69 -33.75
N GLN A 373 -12.05 -6.52 -33.89
CA GLN A 373 -11.49 -5.76 -32.77
C GLN A 373 -12.60 -5.11 -31.91
N GLU A 374 -13.61 -4.52 -32.54
CA GLU A 374 -14.81 -4.04 -31.80
C GLU A 374 -15.61 -5.21 -31.20
N GLU A 375 -15.54 -6.43 -31.74
CA GLU A 375 -16.09 -7.63 -31.11
C GLU A 375 -15.38 -7.99 -29.80
N SER A 376 -14.04 -8.03 -29.77
CA SER A 376 -13.28 -8.28 -28.53
C SER A 376 -13.53 -7.20 -27.50
N TRP A 377 -13.50 -5.92 -27.91
CA TRP A 377 -13.79 -4.80 -27.02
C TRP A 377 -15.21 -4.86 -26.43
N LEU A 378 -16.21 -5.24 -27.23
CA LEU A 378 -17.57 -5.45 -26.76
C LEU A 378 -17.67 -6.63 -25.78
N ASP A 379 -16.94 -7.72 -26.02
CA ASP A 379 -16.89 -8.90 -25.15
C ASP A 379 -16.22 -8.62 -23.80
N GLU A 380 -15.17 -7.80 -23.78
CA GLU A 380 -14.54 -7.29 -22.56
C GLU A 380 -15.49 -6.35 -21.81
N TYR A 381 -16.15 -5.43 -22.53
CA TYR A 381 -17.14 -4.52 -21.95
C TYR A 381 -18.46 -5.21 -21.53
N GLU A 382 -18.77 -6.42 -22.01
CA GLU A 382 -19.88 -7.25 -21.50
C GLU A 382 -19.51 -8.13 -20.30
N LYS A 383 -18.22 -8.16 -19.90
CA LYS A 383 -17.74 -8.82 -18.66
C LYS A 383 -17.54 -7.86 -17.47
N ASP A 384 -17.46 -6.55 -17.71
CA ASP A 384 -17.30 -5.54 -16.65
C ASP A 384 -18.59 -5.36 -15.83
N GLU A 385 -18.58 -5.82 -14.57
CA GLU A 385 -19.71 -5.62 -13.65
C GLU A 385 -19.91 -4.14 -13.26
N ASN A 386 -18.86 -3.32 -13.31
CA ASN A 386 -18.93 -1.89 -13.01
C ASN A 386 -19.43 -1.04 -14.19
N ARG A 387 -19.76 -1.65 -15.34
CA ARG A 387 -20.26 -1.01 -16.57
C ARG A 387 -21.41 -0.03 -16.38
N TYR A 388 -22.26 -0.26 -15.39
CA TYR A 388 -23.42 0.58 -15.06
C TYR A 388 -23.22 1.47 -13.81
N SER A 389 -22.02 1.47 -13.22
CA SER A 389 -21.67 2.40 -12.13
C SER A 389 -21.76 3.86 -12.60
N ALA A 390 -22.20 4.78 -11.73
CA ALA A 390 -22.64 6.12 -12.12
C ALA A 390 -21.48 7.13 -12.38
N GLY A 391 -20.61 6.82 -13.35
CA GLY A 391 -19.46 7.65 -13.73
C GLY A 391 -19.71 8.62 -14.90
N LYS A 392 -18.90 9.69 -14.98
CA LYS A 392 -18.80 10.53 -16.19
C LYS A 392 -18.25 9.68 -17.34
N GLY A 393 -19.05 9.45 -18.39
CA GLY A 393 -18.63 8.75 -19.61
C GLY A 393 -19.42 7.49 -19.97
N VAL A 394 -20.20 6.92 -19.03
CA VAL A 394 -20.97 5.68 -19.23
C VAL A 394 -21.85 5.71 -20.49
N HIS A 395 -22.56 6.82 -20.72
CA HIS A 395 -23.41 7.04 -21.89
C HIS A 395 -22.63 7.08 -23.24
N ILE A 396 -21.34 7.41 -23.22
CA ILE A 396 -20.46 7.36 -24.40
C ILE A 396 -20.05 5.91 -24.68
N ASN A 397 -19.63 5.16 -23.65
CA ASN A 397 -19.26 3.74 -23.79
C ASN A 397 -20.46 2.88 -24.18
N LEU A 398 -21.65 3.16 -23.63
CA LEU A 398 -22.91 2.52 -24.03
C LEU A 398 -23.25 2.80 -25.51
N LYS A 399 -23.03 4.04 -25.99
CA LYS A 399 -23.18 4.39 -27.41
C LYS A 399 -22.13 3.74 -28.31
N ARG A 400 -20.89 3.51 -27.84
CA ARG A 400 -19.89 2.71 -28.58
C ARG A 400 -20.33 1.25 -28.65
N ALA A 401 -20.77 0.66 -27.53
CA ALA A 401 -21.23 -0.73 -27.49
C ALA A 401 -22.41 -1.01 -28.43
N GLU A 402 -23.37 -0.09 -28.54
CA GLU A 402 -24.47 -0.26 -29.49
C GLU A 402 -24.02 -0.13 -30.95
N LYS A 403 -23.05 0.75 -31.26
CA LYS A 403 -22.39 0.77 -32.58
C LYS A 403 -21.61 -0.52 -32.85
N ALA A 404 -20.87 -1.04 -31.85
CA ALA A 404 -20.12 -2.28 -31.94
C ALA A 404 -21.05 -3.46 -32.23
N ARG A 405 -22.20 -3.59 -31.56
CA ARG A 405 -23.23 -4.60 -31.86
C ARG A 405 -23.74 -4.55 -33.31
N ILE A 406 -23.92 -3.35 -33.86
CA ILE A 406 -24.32 -3.13 -35.26
C ILE A 406 -23.20 -3.47 -36.26
N LEU A 407 -21.94 -3.52 -35.80
CA LEU A 407 -20.79 -3.98 -36.59
C LEU A 407 -20.59 -5.50 -36.46
N VAL A 408 -20.71 -6.04 -35.25
CA VAL A 408 -20.62 -7.46 -34.89
C VAL A 408 -21.68 -8.32 -35.59
N SER A 409 -22.89 -7.78 -35.78
CA SER A 409 -23.95 -8.44 -36.57
C SER A 409 -23.64 -8.51 -38.08
N LYS A 410 -22.68 -7.71 -38.58
CA LYS A 410 -22.22 -7.72 -39.98
C LYS A 410 -20.97 -8.56 -40.20
N ILE A 411 -20.31 -9.04 -39.14
CA ILE A 411 -19.12 -9.90 -39.26
C ILE A 411 -19.36 -11.13 -40.17
N PRO A 412 -20.49 -11.88 -40.10
CA PRO A 412 -20.73 -13.00 -41.01
C PRO A 412 -20.68 -12.60 -42.48
N SER A 413 -21.38 -11.53 -42.87
CA SER A 413 -21.39 -11.09 -44.28
C SER A 413 -20.07 -10.44 -44.71
N LEU A 414 -19.29 -9.87 -43.80
CA LEU A 414 -17.91 -9.45 -44.09
C LEU A 414 -17.01 -10.65 -44.39
N ILE A 415 -17.10 -11.74 -43.61
CA ILE A 415 -16.35 -12.97 -43.86
C ILE A 415 -16.78 -13.62 -45.18
N GLU A 416 -18.09 -13.75 -45.44
CA GLU A 416 -18.61 -14.31 -46.69
C GLU A 416 -18.10 -13.54 -47.92
N ASN A 417 -18.17 -12.21 -47.90
CA ASN A 417 -17.67 -11.35 -48.99
C ASN A 417 -16.14 -11.38 -49.15
N LEU A 418 -15.41 -11.56 -48.05
CA LEU A 418 -13.95 -11.72 -48.07
C LEU A 418 -13.57 -13.11 -48.63
N THR A 419 -14.09 -14.18 -48.07
CA THR A 419 -13.91 -15.57 -48.52
C THR A 419 -14.26 -15.75 -50.00
N ALA A 420 -15.37 -15.15 -50.47
CA ALA A 420 -15.75 -15.17 -51.88
C ALA A 420 -14.72 -14.45 -52.76
N LYS A 421 -14.20 -13.28 -52.33
CA LYS A 421 -13.19 -12.53 -53.10
C LYS A 421 -11.82 -13.21 -53.08
N VAL A 422 -11.42 -13.83 -51.97
CA VAL A 422 -10.18 -14.63 -51.87
C VAL A 422 -10.27 -15.84 -52.79
N LYS A 423 -11.36 -16.63 -52.73
CA LYS A 423 -11.57 -17.78 -53.63
C LYS A 423 -11.61 -17.38 -55.11
N ALA A 424 -12.09 -16.17 -55.43
CA ALA A 424 -11.99 -15.62 -56.79
C ALA A 424 -10.55 -15.25 -57.18
N TRP A 425 -9.80 -14.56 -56.31
CA TRP A 425 -8.40 -14.17 -56.56
C TRP A 425 -7.46 -15.39 -56.69
N GLU A 426 -7.61 -16.39 -55.82
CA GLU A 426 -6.82 -17.63 -55.88
C GLU A 426 -7.10 -18.42 -57.16
N LYS A 427 -8.36 -18.43 -57.62
CA LYS A 427 -8.73 -19.03 -58.91
C LYS A 427 -8.21 -18.22 -60.11
N GLU A 428 -8.11 -16.91 -60.00
CA GLU A 428 -7.59 -16.02 -61.04
C GLU A 428 -6.06 -16.12 -61.18
N LYS A 429 -5.33 -16.11 -60.05
CA LYS A 429 -3.86 -16.09 -60.02
C LYS A 429 -3.23 -17.49 -59.85
N GLY A 430 -4.02 -18.55 -59.66
CA GLY A 430 -3.56 -19.94 -59.59
C GLY A 430 -2.73 -20.31 -58.35
N MET A 431 -2.75 -19.47 -57.30
CA MET A 431 -1.95 -19.64 -56.09
C MET A 431 -2.72 -19.22 -54.83
N PRO A 432 -2.43 -19.79 -53.64
CA PRO A 432 -3.06 -19.38 -52.39
C PRO A 432 -2.78 -17.91 -52.02
N PHE A 433 -3.76 -17.22 -51.43
CA PHE A 433 -3.57 -15.89 -50.88
C PHE A 433 -2.94 -15.99 -49.50
N LEU A 434 -1.65 -15.70 -49.40
CA LEU A 434 -0.93 -15.67 -48.12
C LEU A 434 -1.07 -14.30 -47.44
N TYR A 435 -1.52 -14.32 -46.18
CA TYR A 435 -1.59 -13.17 -45.28
C TYR A 435 -0.80 -13.52 -44.01
N HIS A 436 0.17 -12.69 -43.62
CA HIS A 436 1.13 -13.01 -42.54
C HIS A 436 1.79 -14.40 -42.70
N LYS A 437 2.11 -14.79 -43.95
CA LYS A 437 2.65 -16.09 -44.37
C LYS A 437 1.70 -17.31 -44.23
N ALA A 438 0.49 -17.15 -43.72
CA ALA A 438 -0.54 -18.21 -43.64
C ALA A 438 -1.61 -18.07 -44.76
N PRO A 439 -2.25 -19.16 -45.21
CA PRO A 439 -3.37 -19.08 -46.16
C PRO A 439 -4.57 -18.36 -45.54
N LEU A 440 -5.01 -17.25 -46.16
CA LEU A 440 -6.04 -16.38 -45.59
C LEU A 440 -7.39 -17.11 -45.39
N LEU A 441 -7.76 -18.02 -46.30
CA LEU A 441 -8.97 -18.84 -46.14
C LEU A 441 -8.95 -19.67 -44.85
N HIS A 442 -7.81 -20.30 -44.54
CA HIS A 442 -7.68 -21.13 -43.34
C HIS A 442 -7.85 -20.28 -42.07
N THR A 443 -7.21 -19.10 -42.01
CA THR A 443 -7.34 -18.18 -40.86
C THR A 443 -8.76 -17.64 -40.68
N LEU A 444 -9.56 -17.57 -41.75
CA LEU A 444 -10.97 -17.19 -41.67
C LEU A 444 -11.85 -18.36 -41.20
N GLU A 445 -11.53 -19.59 -41.59
CA GLU A 445 -12.19 -20.81 -41.12
C GLU A 445 -11.91 -21.05 -39.62
N GLU A 446 -10.66 -20.87 -39.17
CA GLU A 446 -10.29 -20.87 -37.73
C GLU A 446 -11.05 -19.80 -36.94
N TYR A 447 -11.17 -18.58 -37.47
CA TYR A 447 -11.92 -17.51 -36.83
C TYR A 447 -13.42 -17.80 -36.76
N ILE A 448 -14.03 -18.40 -37.80
CA ILE A 448 -15.44 -18.84 -37.76
C ILE A 448 -15.63 -19.86 -36.62
N ILE A 449 -14.76 -20.85 -36.51
CA ILE A 449 -14.82 -21.90 -35.48
C ILE A 449 -14.69 -21.28 -34.08
N SER A 450 -13.62 -20.53 -33.82
CA SER A 450 -13.39 -19.89 -32.51
C SER A 450 -14.51 -18.92 -32.11
N ARG A 451 -15.10 -18.21 -33.09
CA ARG A 451 -16.25 -17.32 -32.86
C ARG A 451 -17.50 -18.11 -32.50
N GLN A 452 -17.75 -19.25 -33.14
CA GLN A 452 -18.86 -20.14 -32.79
C GLN A 452 -18.67 -20.77 -31.41
N GLU A 453 -17.46 -21.22 -31.07
CA GLU A 453 -17.12 -21.73 -29.74
C GLU A 453 -17.36 -20.69 -28.63
N LYS A 454 -16.94 -19.44 -28.83
CA LYS A 454 -17.20 -18.34 -27.88
C LYS A 454 -18.68 -18.03 -27.73
N GLN A 455 -19.48 -18.15 -28.78
CA GLN A 455 -20.94 -17.99 -28.69
C GLN A 455 -21.60 -19.16 -27.95
N GLU A 456 -21.10 -20.38 -28.15
CA GLU A 456 -21.56 -21.58 -27.45
C GLU A 456 -21.14 -21.61 -25.98
N GLU A 457 -19.95 -21.12 -25.64
CA GLU A 457 -19.52 -20.91 -24.25
C GLU A 457 -20.39 -19.87 -23.54
N LYS A 458 -20.70 -18.74 -24.19
CA LYS A 458 -21.67 -17.75 -23.68
C LYS A 458 -23.07 -18.36 -23.49
N ARG A 459 -23.49 -19.31 -24.34
CA ARG A 459 -24.75 -20.05 -24.16
C ARG A 459 -24.69 -20.93 -22.91
N ARG A 460 -23.69 -21.82 -22.82
CA ARG A 460 -23.47 -22.72 -21.68
C ARG A 460 -23.33 -21.97 -20.36
N SER A 461 -22.61 -20.84 -20.33
CA SER A 461 -22.48 -19.98 -19.14
C SER A 461 -23.82 -19.39 -18.69
N ARG A 462 -24.67 -18.94 -19.62
CA ARG A 462 -26.02 -18.44 -19.31
C ARG A 462 -26.96 -19.56 -18.83
N GLU A 463 -26.80 -20.78 -19.33
CA GLU A 463 -27.56 -21.96 -18.90
C GLU A 463 -27.11 -22.45 -17.52
N GLN A 464 -25.80 -22.50 -17.26
CA GLN A 464 -25.24 -22.81 -15.94
C GLN A 464 -25.65 -21.78 -14.89
N LYS A 465 -25.62 -20.48 -15.21
CA LYS A 465 -26.12 -19.44 -14.31
C LYS A 465 -27.61 -19.61 -14.00
N ARG A 466 -28.45 -19.93 -14.99
CA ARG A 466 -29.87 -20.25 -14.76
C ARG A 466 -30.09 -21.43 -13.82
N LEU A 467 -29.28 -22.49 -13.93
CA LEU A 467 -29.34 -23.64 -13.02
C LEU A 467 -28.90 -23.26 -11.60
N GLN A 468 -27.89 -22.39 -11.47
CA GLN A 468 -27.44 -21.87 -10.18
C GLN A 468 -28.48 -20.93 -9.54
N ASP A 469 -29.09 -20.03 -10.32
CA ASP A 469 -30.18 -19.15 -9.89
C ASP A 469 -31.43 -19.96 -9.48
N GLN A 470 -31.74 -21.06 -10.19
CA GLN A 470 -32.81 -22.01 -9.84
C GLN A 470 -32.50 -22.73 -8.52
N PHE A 471 -31.30 -23.28 -8.35
CA PHE A 471 -30.89 -23.95 -7.11
C PHE A 471 -30.88 -22.98 -5.91
N ALA A 472 -30.48 -21.72 -6.12
CA ALA A 472 -30.58 -20.69 -5.09
C ALA A 472 -32.03 -20.42 -4.68
N ALA A 473 -32.94 -20.26 -5.65
CA ALA A 473 -34.37 -20.10 -5.38
C ALA A 473 -34.99 -21.33 -4.68
N GLU A 474 -34.56 -22.55 -5.03
CA GLU A 474 -34.97 -23.78 -4.33
C GLU A 474 -34.50 -23.77 -2.87
N GLN A 475 -33.23 -23.41 -2.59
CA GLN A 475 -32.74 -23.26 -1.21
C GLN A 475 -33.49 -22.17 -0.42
N GLU A 476 -33.81 -21.02 -1.04
CA GLU A 476 -34.63 -19.97 -0.43
C GLU A 476 -36.05 -20.44 -0.10
N THR A 477 -36.68 -21.26 -0.95
CA THR A 477 -37.99 -21.85 -0.65
C THR A 477 -37.96 -22.92 0.46
N ILE A 478 -36.82 -23.59 0.66
CA ILE A 478 -36.64 -24.62 1.70
C ILE A 478 -36.45 -23.98 3.09
N TYR A 479 -35.77 -22.83 3.20
CA TYR A 479 -35.44 -22.19 4.49
C TYR A 479 -36.40 -21.05 4.92
N GLY A 480 -37.57 -20.92 4.30
CA GLY A 480 -38.48 -19.79 4.49
C GLY A 480 -39.18 -19.68 5.85
N SER A 481 -38.63 -18.92 6.81
CA SER A 481 -39.43 -18.38 7.93
C SER A 481 -38.95 -17.05 8.56
N LYS A 482 -39.69 -15.99 8.22
CA LYS A 482 -40.04 -14.81 9.05
C LYS A 482 -38.91 -13.95 9.68
N SER A 483 -38.75 -12.75 9.14
CA SER A 483 -39.01 -11.51 9.92
C SER A 483 -39.53 -10.41 8.99
N ALA A 484 -40.00 -9.27 9.51
CA ALA A 484 -40.81 -8.32 8.75
C ALA A 484 -40.41 -6.85 8.90
N LYS A 485 -40.61 -6.07 7.82
CA LYS A 485 -40.92 -4.62 7.85
C LYS A 485 -41.51 -4.16 6.50
N LYS A 486 -42.67 -3.51 6.54
CA LYS A 486 -43.23 -2.68 5.44
C LYS A 486 -43.04 -1.20 5.80
N PRO A 487 -42.86 -0.32 4.81
CA PRO A 487 -43.84 0.76 4.60
C PRO A 487 -44.66 0.62 3.30
N LEU A 488 -45.38 1.68 2.92
CA LEU A 488 -46.40 1.72 1.86
C LEU A 488 -45.89 2.31 0.53
N GLY A 489 -46.64 2.01 -0.55
CA GLY A 489 -46.68 2.79 -1.79
C GLY A 489 -45.75 2.28 -2.91
N ASN A 490 -46.19 2.15 -4.17
CA ASN A 490 -47.55 2.24 -4.74
C ASN A 490 -47.68 1.19 -5.85
N ALA A 491 -48.89 0.67 -6.07
CA ALA A 491 -49.17 -0.24 -7.18
C ALA A 491 -49.83 0.53 -8.34
N ASN A 492 -49.56 0.12 -9.59
CA ASN A 492 -50.50 0.26 -10.70
C ASN A 492 -50.16 -0.77 -11.78
N THR A 493 -51.14 -1.61 -12.12
CA THR A 493 -50.95 -2.83 -12.93
C THR A 493 -51.91 -2.85 -14.11
N ILE A 494 -51.38 -2.70 -15.33
CA ILE A 494 -52.01 -3.04 -16.61
C ILE A 494 -50.86 -3.55 -17.50
N LEU A 495 -50.57 -4.84 -17.69
CA LEU A 495 -51.39 -5.98 -18.16
C LEU A 495 -51.79 -5.85 -19.64
N GLY A 496 -51.13 -6.58 -20.55
CA GLY A 496 -51.56 -6.62 -21.97
C GLY A 496 -50.52 -7.02 -23.02
N THR A 497 -49.98 -8.24 -22.98
CA THR A 497 -49.45 -8.91 -24.18
C THR A 497 -50.51 -9.90 -24.69
N PRO A 498 -50.65 -10.11 -26.00
CA PRO A 498 -50.04 -11.32 -26.58
C PRO A 498 -49.47 -11.10 -28.01
N ASN A 499 -49.10 -12.20 -28.66
CA ASN A 499 -48.25 -12.26 -29.86
C ASN A 499 -48.92 -13.09 -30.99
N SER A 500 -48.42 -12.94 -32.23
CA SER A 500 -48.39 -13.96 -33.31
C SER A 500 -49.40 -13.88 -34.48
N ARG A 501 -48.81 -13.81 -35.69
CA ARG A 501 -49.06 -14.60 -36.94
C ARG A 501 -49.87 -14.04 -38.14
N ARG A 502 -49.21 -14.19 -39.31
CA ARG A 502 -49.67 -14.38 -40.71
C ARG A 502 -50.21 -13.22 -41.58
N VAL A 503 -49.30 -12.68 -42.41
CA VAL A 503 -49.22 -12.91 -43.88
C VAL A 503 -50.54 -12.89 -44.68
N SER A 504 -50.76 -11.82 -45.48
CA SER A 504 -50.77 -11.88 -46.96
C SER A 504 -51.08 -10.52 -47.66
N THR A 505 -50.57 -10.39 -48.90
CA THR A 505 -50.82 -9.36 -49.93
C THR A 505 -52.19 -9.55 -50.64
N PRO A 506 -52.74 -8.64 -51.50
CA PRO A 506 -52.01 -7.85 -52.53
C PRO A 506 -52.49 -6.41 -52.86
N SER A 507 -51.78 -5.82 -53.82
CA SER A 507 -51.87 -4.44 -54.33
C SER A 507 -53.18 -4.06 -55.03
N GLY A 508 -53.57 -2.78 -54.94
CA GLY A 508 -54.56 -2.13 -55.80
C GLY A 508 -54.04 -0.77 -56.30
N ARG A 509 -54.06 -0.54 -57.62
CA ARG A 509 -53.55 0.69 -58.26
C ARG A 509 -54.55 1.85 -58.13
N TYR A 510 -54.07 3.08 -58.00
CA TYR A 510 -54.15 4.18 -58.98
C TYR A 510 -53.93 5.54 -58.30
N GLY A 511 -53.47 6.55 -59.05
CA GLY A 511 -53.19 7.88 -58.50
C GLY A 511 -53.39 9.02 -59.51
N VAL A 512 -54.15 10.03 -59.08
CA VAL A 512 -54.31 11.40 -59.62
C VAL A 512 -54.66 12.22 -58.36
N SER A 513 -53.89 13.18 -57.84
CA SER A 513 -53.25 14.40 -58.37
C SER A 513 -54.18 15.63 -58.41
N ILE A 514 -53.74 16.72 -57.75
CA ILE A 514 -54.25 18.12 -57.80
C ILE A 514 -55.59 18.37 -57.06
N GLY A 515 -55.76 19.42 -56.23
CA GLY A 515 -54.81 20.40 -55.68
C GLY A 515 -55.45 21.71 -55.17
N LYS A 516 -54.70 22.49 -54.34
CA LYS A 516 -55.06 23.81 -53.71
C LYS A 516 -56.14 23.73 -52.59
N GLU A 517 -56.19 24.58 -51.55
CA GLU A 517 -55.48 25.84 -51.14
C GLU A 517 -55.59 26.01 -49.56
N LYS A 518 -55.23 27.06 -48.78
CA LYS A 518 -54.67 28.44 -48.90
C LYS A 518 -54.10 28.92 -47.52
N ARG A 519 -52.95 29.63 -47.47
CA ARG A 519 -52.28 30.28 -46.27
C ARG A 519 -51.74 29.29 -45.20
N GLY A 520 -50.65 29.53 -44.45
CA GLY A 520 -49.61 30.60 -44.44
C GLY A 520 -49.47 31.31 -43.06
N SER A 521 -48.28 31.67 -42.54
CA SER A 521 -46.88 31.46 -42.97
C SER A 521 -45.83 31.89 -41.90
N GLY A 522 -44.59 31.38 -41.95
CA GLY A 522 -43.37 31.93 -41.29
C GLY A 522 -42.92 31.31 -39.94
N ASN A 523 -41.64 31.40 -39.51
CA ASN A 523 -40.41 31.82 -40.21
C ASN A 523 -39.11 31.30 -39.50
N VAL A 524 -37.98 31.22 -40.23
CA VAL A 524 -36.52 31.14 -39.87
C VAL A 524 -36.11 30.99 -38.38
N GLY A 525 -35.09 30.21 -37.96
CA GLY A 525 -34.00 29.51 -38.66
C GLY A 525 -32.60 29.99 -38.20
N ALA A 526 -31.88 29.23 -37.36
CA ALA A 526 -30.64 29.69 -36.71
C ALA A 526 -29.34 29.22 -37.41
N VAL A 527 -28.33 30.09 -37.47
CA VAL A 527 -27.04 29.88 -38.16
C VAL A 527 -25.86 30.22 -37.23
N ILE A 528 -24.70 29.62 -37.51
CA ILE A 528 -23.40 29.76 -36.82
C ILE A 528 -22.89 31.21 -36.84
N PRO A 529 -22.33 31.73 -35.73
CA PRO A 529 -21.44 32.90 -35.75
C PRO A 529 -19.97 32.50 -35.89
N VAL A 530 -19.21 33.24 -36.70
CA VAL A 530 -17.74 33.13 -36.81
C VAL A 530 -17.08 34.36 -36.18
N ASN A 531 -15.89 34.12 -35.61
CA ASN A 531 -14.94 35.06 -35.02
C ASN A 531 -14.85 36.45 -35.70
N TYR A 532 -14.76 37.53 -34.91
CA TYR A 532 -14.14 38.79 -35.33
C TYR A 532 -13.53 39.58 -34.15
N VAL A 533 -12.47 40.33 -34.42
CA VAL A 533 -11.70 41.15 -33.46
C VAL A 533 -12.25 42.58 -33.39
N ALA A 534 -12.25 43.18 -32.20
CA ALA A 534 -12.49 44.61 -31.99
C ALA A 534 -11.65 45.15 -30.81
N LEU A 535 -11.32 46.45 -30.85
CA LEU A 535 -10.40 47.13 -29.92
C LEU A 535 -11.12 48.14 -29.02
N ALA A 536 -10.70 48.21 -27.76
CA ALA A 536 -10.73 49.40 -26.89
C ALA A 536 -9.52 49.24 -25.94
N LYS A 537 -8.48 50.09 -25.95
CA LYS A 537 -8.37 51.56 -25.90
C LYS A 537 -8.61 52.13 -24.50
N ASP A 538 -7.48 52.46 -23.87
CA ASP A 538 -7.18 53.45 -22.84
C ASP A 538 -8.30 53.96 -21.92
N ASP A 539 -8.07 53.85 -20.61
CA ASP A 539 -8.24 55.03 -19.74
C ASP A 539 -7.19 55.02 -18.61
N GLN A 540 -6.60 56.17 -18.30
CA GLN A 540 -5.62 56.32 -17.21
C GLN A 540 -6.28 56.91 -15.97
N LYS A 541 -5.91 56.44 -14.77
CA LYS A 541 -5.99 57.25 -13.55
C LYS A 541 -4.87 56.94 -12.57
N SER A 542 -4.43 57.99 -11.87
CA SER A 542 -3.17 58.07 -11.13
C SER A 542 -3.38 58.52 -9.67
N GLY A 543 -2.32 58.40 -8.86
CA GLY A 543 -2.29 58.59 -7.41
C GLY A 543 -2.47 57.24 -6.69
N GLY A 544 -1.62 56.81 -5.76
CA GLY A 544 -0.69 57.53 -4.87
C GLY A 544 -0.93 57.00 -3.45
N LEU A 545 0.05 56.79 -2.57
CA LEU A 545 1.44 57.26 -2.50
C LEU A 545 2.49 56.16 -2.76
#